data_AF-A0AAW5W967-F1
#
_entry.id   AF-A0AAW5W967-F1
#
_cell.length_a   1.000
_cell.length_b   1.000
_cell.length_c   1.000
_cell.angle_alpha   90.00
_cell.angle_beta   90.00
_cell.angle_gamma   90.00
#
_symmetry.space_group_name_H-M   'P 1'
#
loop_
_entity.id
_entity.type
_entity.pdbx_description
1 polymer ?
#
loop_
_entity_poly.entity_id
_entity_poly.type
_entity_poly.pdbx_seq_one_letter_code
_entity_poly.pdbx_strand_id
1 'polypeptide(L)' 'LDTRAANAISIDAVADDNVVNRSESRMPTLISGAVTGDAQPGDNVAVAVNGHTFTGVVVTDEHGALRY' A
#
# COMPACT_ATOMS: atom_id res chain seq x y z
N LEU A 1 -19.55 -18.47 -14.39
CA LEU A 1 -18.11 -18.23 -14.18
C LEU A 1 -17.93 -16.73 -14.16
N ASP A 2 -17.65 -16.18 -12.98
CA ASP A 2 -17.23 -14.78 -12.86
C ASP A 2 -15.78 -14.68 -13.36
N THR A 3 -15.48 -13.65 -14.14
CA THR A 3 -14.16 -13.42 -14.76
C THR A 3 -13.65 -12.00 -14.47
N ARG A 4 -14.30 -11.30 -13.53
CA ARG A 4 -13.94 -9.95 -13.15
C ARG A 4 -13.36 -9.96 -11.75
N ALA A 5 -12.04 -9.80 -11.68
CA ALA A 5 -11.38 -9.42 -10.43
C ALA A 5 -11.38 -7.88 -10.34
N ALA A 6 -11.95 -7.32 -9.29
CA ALA A 6 -11.99 -5.87 -9.08
C ALA A 6 -11.34 -5.54 -7.74
N ASN A 7 -10.06 -5.20 -7.79
CA ASN A 7 -9.29 -4.81 -6.61
C ASN A 7 -9.29 -3.28 -6.49
N ALA A 8 -9.48 -2.75 -5.29
CA ALA A 8 -9.27 -1.33 -5.02
C ALA A 8 -8.16 -1.17 -3.98
N ILE A 9 -7.14 -0.39 -4.35
CA ILE A 9 -6.01 -0.02 -3.49
C ILE A 9 -6.20 1.46 -3.13
N SER A 10 -6.27 1.77 -1.84
CA SER A 10 -6.18 3.13 -1.32
C SER A 10 -4.81 3.31 -0.69
N ILE A 11 -4.11 4.39 -1.02
CA ILE A 11 -2.85 4.75 -0.36
C ILE A 11 -3.21 5.69 0.79
N ASP A 12 -2.76 5.36 2.00
CA ASP A 12 -2.88 6.27 3.15
C ASP A 12 -1.93 7.47 2.97
N ALA A 13 -2.10 8.51 3.79
CA ALA A 13 -1.25 9.69 3.71
C ALA A 13 0.24 9.31 3.88
N VAL A 14 1.06 9.66 2.89
CA VAL A 14 2.52 9.46 2.97
C VAL A 14 3.09 10.40 4.03
N ALA A 15 3.87 9.88 4.97
CA ALA A 15 4.44 10.67 6.07
C ALA A 15 3.40 11.41 6.94
N ASP A 16 2.23 10.79 7.18
CA ASP A 16 1.11 11.31 7.98
C ASP A 16 0.38 12.54 7.42
N ASP A 17 1.00 13.36 6.57
CA ASP A 17 0.43 14.60 6.02
C ASP A 17 0.50 14.70 4.48
N ASN A 18 0.89 13.62 3.81
CA ASN A 18 1.08 13.53 2.36
C ASN A 18 2.23 14.42 1.82
N VAL A 19 3.13 14.90 2.71
CA VAL A 19 4.28 15.74 2.35
C VAL A 19 5.55 15.21 3.04
N VAL A 20 6.47 14.62 2.26
CA VAL A 20 7.77 14.24 2.80
C VAL A 20 8.61 15.50 3.08
N ASN A 21 8.80 15.83 4.35
CA ASN A 21 9.65 16.94 4.79
C ASN A 21 11.13 16.53 4.92
N ARG A 22 12.02 17.49 5.23
CA ARG A 22 13.48 17.25 5.30
C ARG A 22 13.90 16.27 6.40
N SER A 23 13.06 16.06 7.41
CA SER A 23 13.29 15.08 8.47
C SER A 23 12.85 13.70 8.00
N GLU A 24 11.66 13.58 7.42
CA GLU A 24 11.14 12.33 6.89
C GLU A 24 11.93 11.82 5.70
N SER A 25 12.47 12.70 4.85
CA SER A 25 13.32 12.30 3.72
C SER A 25 14.65 11.66 4.15
N ARG A 26 15.03 11.77 5.43
CA ARG A 26 16.27 11.20 5.99
C ARG A 26 16.02 9.88 6.73
N MET A 27 14.76 9.48 6.86
CA MET A 27 14.35 8.24 7.51
C MET A 27 13.52 7.40 6.53
N PRO A 28 13.37 6.09 6.76
CA PRO A 28 12.44 5.29 5.98
C PRO A 28 11.01 5.84 6.15
N THR A 29 10.42 6.39 5.09
CA THR A 29 9.00 6.76 5.07
C THR A 29 8.18 5.49 4.80
N LEU A 30 7.29 5.14 5.72
CA LEU A 30 6.35 4.03 5.51
C LEU A 30 5.24 4.51 4.58
N ILE A 31 5.05 3.80 3.46
CA ILE A 31 3.88 3.96 2.60
C ILE A 31 2.97 2.80 2.98
N SER A 32 1.79 3.11 3.50
CA SER A 32 0.77 2.10 3.78
C SER A 32 -0.50 2.37 2.99
N GLY A 33 -1.35 1.36 2.89
CA GLY A 33 -2.67 1.52 2.31
C GLY A 33 -3.61 0.37 2.60
N ALA A 34 -4.90 0.58 2.29
CA ALA A 34 -5.92 -0.44 2.35
C ALA A 34 -6.09 -1.12 0.99
N VAL A 35 -6.19 -2.45 1.00
CA VAL A 35 -6.50 -3.25 -0.19
C VAL A 35 -7.87 -3.89 -0.01
N THR A 36 -8.69 -3.87 -1.05
CA THR A 36 -10.04 -4.44 -1.03
C THR A 36 -10.35 -5.13 -2.36
N GLY A 37 -11.43 -5.92 -2.40
CA GLY A 37 -11.82 -6.69 -3.59
C GLY A 37 -11.32 -8.12 -3.52
N ASP A 38 -10.82 -8.65 -4.64
CA ASP A 38 -10.36 -10.04 -4.77
C ASP A 38 -8.91 -10.25 -4.33
N ALA A 39 -8.30 -9.22 -3.74
CA ALA A 39 -6.96 -9.30 -3.18
C ALA A 39 -6.90 -10.27 -1.99
N GLN A 40 -5.77 -10.95 -1.86
CA GLN A 40 -5.52 -11.91 -0.80
C GLN A 40 -4.18 -11.62 -0.10
N PRO A 41 -4.03 -12.04 1.18
CA PRO A 41 -2.73 -11.99 1.84
C PRO A 41 -1.67 -12.72 1.02
N GLY A 42 -0.52 -12.08 0.82
CA GLY A 42 0.56 -12.57 -0.03
C GLY A 42 0.55 -12.04 -1.46
N ASP A 43 -0.49 -11.30 -1.88
CA ASP A 43 -0.48 -10.59 -3.16
C ASP A 43 0.63 -9.54 -3.18
N ASN A 44 1.30 -9.41 -4.33
CA ASN A 44 2.37 -8.44 -4.51
C ASN A 44 1.77 -7.05 -4.76
N VAL A 45 2.23 -6.06 -4.00
CA VAL A 45 1.93 -4.64 -4.24
C VAL A 45 3.19 -3.94 -4.73
N ALA A 46 3.08 -3.21 -5.83
CA ALA A 46 4.16 -2.37 -6.35
C ALA A 46 3.71 -0.90 -6.38
N VAL A 47 4.46 -0.04 -5.68
CA VAL A 47 4.25 1.41 -5.65
C VAL A 47 5.41 2.10 -6.35
N ALA A 48 5.11 2.91 -7.36
CA ALA A 48 6.11 3.72 -8.05
C ALA A 48 6.09 5.14 -7.50
N VAL A 49 7.21 5.58 -6.92
CA VAL A 49 7.41 6.95 -6.43
C VAL A 49 8.61 7.56 -7.16
N ASN A 50 8.37 8.64 -7.92
CA ASN A 50 9.42 9.37 -8.64
C ASN A 50 10.34 8.47 -9.50
N GLY A 51 9.77 7.44 -10.14
CA GLY A 51 10.53 6.49 -10.97
C GLY A 51 11.21 5.34 -10.20
N HIS A 52 11.13 5.32 -8.87
CA HIS A 52 11.58 4.21 -8.04
C HIS A 52 10.39 3.31 -7.67
N THR A 53 10.54 2.00 -7.89
CA THR A 53 9.52 1.02 -7.52
C THR A 53 9.83 0.42 -6.15
N PHE A 54 8.85 0.50 -5.26
CA PHE A 54 8.85 -0.12 -3.94
C PHE A 54 7.85 -1.27 -3.96
N THR A 55 8.26 -2.43 -3.47
CA THR A 55 7.41 -3.62 -3.45
C THR A 55 7.08 -4.03 -2.03
N GLY A 56 5.83 -4.35 -1.79
CA GLY A 56 5.31 -4.91 -0.55
C GLY A 56 4.46 -6.15 -0.82
N VAL A 57 3.94 -6.72 0.25
CA VAL A 57 2.98 -7.81 0.19
C VAL A 57 1.73 -7.41 0.96
N VAL A 58 0.57 -7.81 0.45
CA VAL A 58 -0.68 -7.63 1.17
C VAL A 58 -0.64 -8.50 2.43
N VAL A 59 -0.94 -7.90 3.57
CA VAL A 59 -1.05 -8.57 4.87
C VAL A 59 -2.43 -8.33 5.46
N THR A 60 -2.86 -9.22 6.35
CA THR A 60 -4.05 -8.98 7.17
C THR A 60 -3.65 -8.30 8.46
N ASP A 61 -4.29 -7.18 8.79
CA ASP A 61 -4.08 -6.49 10.06
C ASP A 61 -4.81 -7.16 11.23
N GLU A 62 -4.67 -6.59 12.43
CA GLU A 62 -5.25 -7.10 13.67
C GLU A 62 -6.79 -7.16 13.67
N HIS A 63 -7.44 -6.46 12.74
CA HIS A 63 -8.90 -6.39 12.59
C HIS A 63 -9.42 -7.20 11.38
N GLY A 64 -8.56 -7.92 10.68
CA GLY A 64 -8.95 -8.70 9.50
C GLY A 64 -8.98 -7.91 8.20
N ALA A 65 -8.56 -6.63 8.19
CA ALA A 65 -8.50 -5.83 6.98
C ALA A 65 -7.18 -6.06 6.23
N LEU A 66 -7.23 -6.02 4.89
CA LEU A 66 -6.04 -6.16 4.07
C LEU A 66 -5.30 -4.83 3.97
N ARG A 67 -3.99 -4.86 4.25
CA ARG A 67 -3.09 -3.71 4.20
C ARG A 67 -1.84 -4.01 3.41
N TYR A 68 -1.19 -2.96 2.93
CA TYR A 68 0.18 -3.03 2.40
C TYR A 68 0.99 -1.87 2.94
#